data_AF-A0A957ZBK4-F1
#
_entry.id   AF-A0A957ZBK4-F1
#
_cell.length_a   1.000
_cell.length_b   1.000
_cell.length_c   1.000
_cell.angle_alpha   90.00
_cell.angle_beta   90.00
_cell.angle_gamma   90.00
#
_symmetry.space_group_name_H-M   'P 1'
#
loop_
_entity.id
_entity.type
_entity.pdbx_description
1 polymer ?
#
loop_
_entity_poly.entity_id
_entity_poly.type
_entity_poly.pdbx_seq_one_letter_code
_entity_poly.pdbx_strand_id
1 'polypeptide(L)'
;DGKEEEIYTRVELDIEGNQRQVWDDRRLLIEHLPMGEREQRIVMQYYYDMLGNRIHQASMEAGARWMLNDVLGKPLYAWDSRDHIFTTTYD
;
A
#
# COMPACT_ATOMS: atom_id res chain seq x y z
N ASP A 1 -10.49 -29.57 -17.01
CA ASP A 1 -9.04 -29.33 -17.06
C ASP A 1 -8.67 -28.06 -16.32
N GLY A 2 -8.41 -28.17 -15.02
CA GLY A 2 -7.94 -27.06 -14.20
C GLY A 2 -6.48 -26.78 -14.52
N LYS A 3 -6.21 -25.81 -15.38
CA LYS A 3 -4.85 -25.27 -15.51
C LYS A 3 -4.58 -24.37 -14.31
N GLU A 4 -3.50 -24.66 -13.59
CA GLU A 4 -2.99 -23.77 -12.55
C GLU A 4 -2.55 -22.45 -13.21
N GLU A 5 -3.02 -21.33 -12.66
CA GLU A 5 -2.59 -20.01 -13.10
C GLU A 5 -1.53 -19.49 -12.12
N GLU A 6 -0.32 -19.26 -12.64
CA GLU A 6 0.74 -18.60 -11.87
C GLU A 6 0.51 -17.09 -11.84
N ILE A 7 0.38 -16.55 -10.63
CA ILE A 7 0.28 -15.12 -10.33
C ILE A 7 1.58 -14.69 -9.65
N TYR A 8 2.22 -13.65 -10.18
CA TYR A 8 3.48 -13.14 -9.66
C TYR A 8 3.26 -11.91 -8.77
N THR A 9 4.07 -11.82 -7.72
CA THR A 9 4.12 -10.65 -6.83
C THR A 9 5.54 -10.10 -6.82
N ARG A 10 5.69 -8.78 -6.98
CA ARG A 10 6.97 -8.08 -6.88
C ARG A 10 6.94 -7.11 -5.71
N VAL A 11 8.02 -7.06 -4.94
CA VAL A 11 8.19 -6.10 -3.85
C VAL A 11 9.39 -5.21 -4.17
N GLU A 12 9.19 -3.90 -4.12
CA GLU A 12 10.26 -2.91 -4.26
C GLU A 12 10.64 -2.36 -2.89
N LEU A 13 11.95 -2.34 -2.61
CA LEU A 13 12.52 -1.84 -1.35
C LEU A 13 13.20 -0.49 -1.57
N ASP A 14 13.27 0.33 -0.51
CA ASP A 14 14.16 1.49 -0.47
C ASP A 14 15.60 1.08 -0.14
N ILE A 15 16.48 2.08 -0.03
CA ILE A 15 17.91 1.88 0.29
C ILE A 15 18.15 1.42 1.72
N GLU A 16 17.17 1.54 2.61
CA GLU A 16 17.21 1.05 4.00
C GLU A 16 16.61 -0.35 4.12
N GLY A 17 16.08 -0.90 3.01
CA GLY A 17 15.43 -2.20 2.96
C GLY A 17 13.94 -2.18 3.31
N ASN A 18 13.34 -1.00 3.53
CA ASN A 18 11.91 -0.91 3.78
C ASN A 18 11.12 -1.09 2.49
N GLN A 19 10.01 -1.80 2.57
CA GLN A 19 9.12 -2.04 1.46
C GLN A 19 8.41 -0.76 1.01
N ARG A 20 8.72 -0.26 -0.19
CA ARG A 20 8.07 0.93 -0.76
C ARG A 20 6.82 0.60 -1.54
N GLN A 21 6.83 -0.47 -2.33
CA GLN A 21 5.73 -0.82 -3.22
C GLN A 21 5.54 -2.34 -3.31
N VAL A 22 4.29 -2.76 -3.42
CA VAL A 22 3.91 -4.13 -3.79
C VAL A 22 3.17 -4.08 -5.09
N TRP A 23 3.56 -4.96 -5.99
CA TRP A 23 2.94 -5.15 -7.28
C TRP A 23 2.39 -6.56 -7.39
N ASP A 24 1.22 -6.71 -7.99
CA ASP A 24 0.69 -8.00 -8.42
C ASP A 24 0.52 -8.02 -9.95
N ASP A 25 0.65 -9.22 -10.51
CA ASP A 25 0.27 -9.51 -11.89
C ASP A 25 -1.25 -9.69 -11.98
N ARG A 26 -1.85 -9.11 -13.02
CA ARG A 26 -3.24 -9.39 -13.40
C ARG A 26 -3.38 -9.53 -14.90
N ARG A 27 -4.46 -10.16 -15.35
CA ARG A 27 -4.92 -10.03 -16.74
C ARG A 27 -5.90 -8.88 -16.88
N LEU A 28 -5.75 -8.10 -17.95
CA LEU A 28 -6.74 -7.08 -18.32
C LEU A 28 -8.06 -7.74 -18.76
N LEU A 29 -9.16 -7.04 -18.52
CA LEU A 29 -10.49 -7.50 -18.92
C LEU A 29 -10.77 -7.12 -20.37
N ILE A 30 -11.17 -8.10 -21.18
CA ILE A 30 -11.78 -7.90 -22.49
C ILE A 30 -13.20 -8.41 -22.38
N GLU A 31 -14.20 -7.56 -22.65
CA GLU A 31 -15.62 -7.91 -22.52
C GLU A 31 -15.97 -8.53 -21.14
N HIS A 32 -15.33 -8.05 -20.06
CA HIS A 32 -15.46 -8.55 -18.68
C HIS A 32 -14.84 -9.93 -18.40
N LEU A 33 -14.14 -10.52 -19.36
CA LEU A 33 -13.39 -11.77 -19.20
C LEU A 33 -11.88 -11.49 -19.04
N PRO A 34 -11.14 -12.22 -18.19
CA PRO A 34 -9.70 -12.05 -17.97
C PRO A 34 -8.89 -12.67 -19.12
N MET A 35 -9.09 -12.16 -20.34
CA MET A 35 -8.49 -12.65 -21.58
C MET A 35 -7.50 -11.68 -22.20
N GLY A 36 -7.35 -10.48 -21.65
CA GLY A 36 -6.39 -9.49 -22.13
C GLY A 36 -4.95 -9.79 -21.71
N GLU A 37 -4.06 -8.90 -22.15
CA GLU A 37 -2.64 -8.92 -21.81
C GLU A 37 -2.43 -8.88 -20.28
N ARG A 38 -1.30 -9.44 -19.83
CA ARG A 38 -0.87 -9.34 -18.43
C ARG A 38 -0.27 -7.96 -18.17
N GLU A 39 -0.57 -7.41 -17.00
CA GLU A 39 -0.06 -6.13 -16.51
C GLU A 39 0.33 -6.28 -15.04
N GLN A 40 1.37 -5.55 -14.62
CA GLN A 40 1.67 -5.33 -13.20
C GLN A 40 1.06 -4.03 -12.71
N ARG A 41 0.34 -4.08 -11.59
CA ARG A 41 -0.21 -2.89 -10.93
C ARG A 41 0.29 -2.80 -9.50
N ILE A 42 0.30 -1.59 -8.95
CA ILE A 42 0.63 -1.37 -7.54
C ILE A 42 -0.60 -1.66 -6.69
N VAL A 43 -0.48 -2.59 -5.74
CA VAL A 43 -1.53 -2.89 -4.77
C VAL A 43 -1.31 -2.17 -3.44
N MET A 44 -0.05 -1.93 -3.07
CA MET A 44 0.32 -1.22 -1.83
C MET A 44 1.50 -0.28 -2.07
N GLN A 45 1.46 0.90 -1.46
CA GLN A 45 2.58 1.84 -1.36
C GLN A 45 2.78 2.27 0.08
N TYR A 46 4.03 2.46 0.49
CA TYR A 46 4.40 2.93 1.82
C TYR A 46 5.47 4.01 1.74
N TYR A 47 5.40 4.94 2.69
CA TYR A 47 6.43 5.95 2.93
C TYR A 47 6.79 5.94 4.41
N TYR A 48 8.07 6.13 4.67
CA TYR A 48 8.66 6.03 5.98
C TYR A 48 9.35 7.34 6.35
N ASP A 49 9.41 7.63 7.65
CA ASP A 49 10.38 8.61 8.15
C ASP A 49 11.78 7.96 8.26
N MET A 50 12.79 8.77 8.60
CA MET A 50 14.17 8.30 8.74
C MET A 50 14.40 7.33 9.90
N LEU A 51 13.40 7.11 10.77
CA LEU A 51 13.46 6.12 11.85
C LEU A 51 12.75 4.82 11.46
N GLY A 52 12.22 4.73 10.23
CA GLY A 52 11.50 3.56 9.73
C GLY A 52 10.03 3.51 10.15
N ASN A 53 9.45 4.60 10.67
CA ASN A 53 8.02 4.65 10.96
C ASN A 53 7.22 4.93 9.69
N ARG A 54 6.15 4.16 9.45
CA ARG A 54 5.23 4.42 8.33
C ARG A 54 4.44 5.71 8.56
N ILE A 55 4.69 6.71 7.73
CA ILE A 55 4.00 8.01 7.76
C ILE A 55 2.87 8.12 6.74
N HIS A 56 2.91 7.28 5.70
CA HIS A 56 1.86 7.20 4.68
C HIS A 56 1.77 5.79 4.11
N GLN A 57 0.55 5.34 3.86
CA GLN A 57 0.25 4.13 3.11
C GLN A 57 -0.88 4.39 2.12
N ALA A 58 -0.80 3.78 0.94
CA ALA A 58 -1.87 3.79 -0.04
C ALA A 58 -2.13 2.37 -0.52
N SER A 59 -3.37 1.93 -0.41
CA SER A 59 -3.87 0.63 -0.84
C SER A 59 -4.83 0.82 -2.01
N MET A 60 -4.77 -0.11 -2.96
CA MET A 60 -5.76 -0.18 -4.03
C MET A 60 -7.19 -0.38 -3.49
N GLU A 61 -7.36 -1.09 -2.37
CA GLU A 61 -8.65 -1.45 -1.79
C GLU A 61 -9.09 -0.49 -0.67
N ALA A 62 -8.16 -0.08 0.18
CA ALA A 62 -8.47 0.68 1.40
C ALA A 62 -8.26 2.20 1.26
N GLY A 63 -7.77 2.66 0.10
CA GLY A 63 -7.40 4.07 -0.10
C GLY A 63 -6.11 4.45 0.64
N ALA A 64 -5.93 5.75 0.85
CA ALA A 64 -4.72 6.28 1.48
C ALA A 64 -4.94 6.66 2.95
N ARG A 65 -3.90 6.48 3.77
CA ARG A 65 -3.86 6.88 5.17
C ARG A 65 -2.50 7.49 5.50
N TRP A 66 -2.53 8.58 6.24
CA TRP A 66 -1.35 9.25 6.77
C TRP A 66 -1.36 9.19 8.29
N MET A 67 -0.17 9.25 8.87
CA MET A 67 0.04 9.21 10.31
C MET A 67 1.20 10.11 10.70
N LEU A 68 1.00 10.90 11.75
CA LEU A 68 2.02 11.67 12.41
C LEU A 68 2.17 11.16 13.85
N ASN A 69 3.35 10.63 14.15
CA ASN A 69 3.69 10.13 15.47
C ASN A 69 4.41 11.20 16.30
N ASP A 70 4.32 11.09 17.62
CA ASP A 70 5.20 11.82 18.54
C ASP A 70 6.63 11.25 18.54
N VAL A 71 7.50 11.85 19.34
CA VAL A 71 8.90 11.43 19.50
C VAL A 71 9.06 10.02 20.10
N LEU A 72 8.01 9.48 20.73
CA LEU A 72 7.96 8.12 21.28
C LEU A 72 7.33 7.11 20.31
N GLY A 73 6.95 7.54 19.09
CA GLY A 73 6.29 6.71 18.09
C GLY A 73 4.78 6.56 18.30
N LYS A 74 4.17 7.31 19.22
CA LYS A 74 2.72 7.25 19.48
C LYS A 74 1.95 8.14 18.48
N PRO A 75 0.87 7.64 17.84
CA PRO A 75 0.12 8.43 16.86
C PRO A 75 -0.58 9.65 17.46
N LEU A 76 -0.16 10.86 17.09
CA LEU A 76 -0.82 12.11 17.48
C LEU A 76 -1.97 12.46 16.53
N TYR A 77 -1.75 12.27 15.23
CA TYR A 77 -2.69 12.67 14.19
C TYR A 77 -2.72 11.64 13.07
N ALA A 78 -3.89 11.34 12.55
CA ALA A 78 -4.06 10.48 11.39
C ALA A 78 -5.21 10.98 10.53
N TRP A 79 -5.08 10.83 9.21
CA TRP A 79 -6.14 11.14 8.27
C TRP A 79 -6.20 10.14 7.14
N ASP A 80 -7.39 9.96 6.56
CA ASP A 80 -7.61 9.08 5.41
C ASP A 80 -7.93 9.87 4.13
N SER A 81 -7.97 9.19 2.99
CA SER A 81 -8.29 9.79 1.68
C SER A 81 -9.74 10.29 1.54
N ARG A 82 -10.55 10.19 2.59
CA ARG A 82 -11.92 10.73 2.66
C ARG A 82 -12.01 11.90 3.64
N ASP A 83 -10.87 12.49 3.99
CA ASP A 83 -10.73 13.61 4.92
C ASP A 83 -11.22 13.31 6.34
N HIS A 84 -11.32 12.03 6.74
CA HIS A 84 -11.57 11.69 8.13
C HIS A 84 -10.30 11.90 8.95
N ILE A 85 -10.40 12.72 9.98
CA ILE A 85 -9.29 13.12 10.85
C ILE A 85 -9.47 12.49 12.24
N PHE A 86 -8.38 11.95 12.78
CA PHE A 86 -8.29 11.40 14.13
C PHE A 86 -7.15 12.07 14.88
N THR A 87 -7.39 12.46 16.13
CA THR A 87 -6.38 13.03 17.02
C THR A 87 -6.38 12.25 18.33
N THR A 88 -5.19 11.92 18.84
CA THR A 88 -5.02 11.23 20.12
C THR A 88 -4.16 12.07 21.05
N THR A 89 -4.60 12.23 22.30
CA THR A 89 -3.83 12.85 23.37
C THR A 89 -3.47 11.78 24.38
N TYR A 90 -2.22 11.81 24.83
CA TYR A 90 -1.67 10.90 25.84
C TYR A 90 -1.43 11.64 27.15
N ASP A 91 -1.47 10.92 28.27
CA ASP A 91 -1.19 11.42 29.62
C ASP A 91 0.31 11.35 29.99
#